data_AF-A0A7X9BVB1-F1
#
_entry.id   AF-A0A7X9BVB1-F1
#
_cell.length_a   1.000
_cell.length_b   1.000
_cell.length_c   1.000
_cell.angle_alpha   90.00
_cell.angle_beta   90.00
_cell.angle_gamma   90.00
#
_symmetry.space_group_name_H-M   'P 1'
#
loop_
_entity.id
_entity.type
_entity.pdbx_description
1 polymer ?
#
loop_
_entity_poly.entity_id
_entity_poly.type
_entity_poly.pdbx_seq_one_letter_code
_entity_poly.pdbx_strand_id
1 'polypeptide(L)'
;IGICGSGLVDAISVLVENYIIDETGRFSEPDDWKPEVLCLKDRLTTINGETAFRIADDIYLYQQDIREVQLAKAAINAGITTLLKTQNVKYEEVDIVWLAGGFGNKLNKESAVNIGMLPKQLLDRIRPAGNTSGIGAIMSLLSEDCRRECDKIKEQAKYLELSALSGFNNTFIESMGFE
;
A
#
# COMPACT_ATOMS: atom_id res chain seq x y z
N ILE A 1 1.55 -15.66 -16.75
CA ILE A 1 0.55 -14.58 -16.52
C ILE A 1 0.30 -14.54 -15.02
N GLY A 2 0.08 -13.38 -14.41
CA GLY A 2 -0.07 -13.25 -12.96
C GLY A 2 -0.63 -11.89 -12.56
N ILE A 3 -0.61 -11.58 -11.27
CA ILE A 3 -1.10 -10.32 -10.70
C ILE A 3 0.08 -9.36 -10.54
N CYS A 4 0.00 -8.15 -11.10
CA CYS A 4 0.97 -7.10 -10.83
C CYS A 4 0.65 -6.43 -9.48
N GLY A 5 1.62 -5.73 -8.90
CA GLY A 5 1.45 -5.15 -7.56
C GLY A 5 0.25 -4.20 -7.43
N SER A 6 -0.04 -3.35 -8.42
CA SER A 6 -1.23 -2.49 -8.38
C SER A 6 -2.53 -3.30 -8.46
N GLY A 7 -2.56 -4.34 -9.29
CA GLY A 7 -3.71 -5.26 -9.36
C GLY A 7 -3.93 -6.06 -8.09
N LEU A 8 -2.87 -6.34 -7.32
CA LEU A 8 -2.97 -7.01 -6.02
C LEU A 8 -3.61 -6.10 -4.98
N VAL A 9 -3.20 -4.82 -4.93
CA VAL A 9 -3.82 -3.82 -4.05
C VAL A 9 -5.30 -3.63 -4.40
N ASP A 10 -5.62 -3.49 -5.69
CA ASP A 10 -7.00 -3.33 -6.15
C ASP A 10 -7.85 -4.57 -5.82
N ALA A 11 -7.32 -5.77 -6.07
CA ALA A 11 -8.02 -7.02 -5.75
C ALA A 11 -8.32 -7.11 -4.25
N ILE A 12 -7.34 -6.86 -3.39
CA ILE A 12 -7.53 -6.91 -1.93
C ILE A 12 -8.52 -5.84 -1.47
N SER A 13 -8.44 -4.61 -2.01
CA SER A 13 -9.42 -3.56 -1.72
C SER A 13 -10.84 -4.02 -1.99
N VAL A 14 -11.10 -4.60 -3.17
CA VAL A 14 -12.42 -5.10 -3.55
C VAL A 14 -12.85 -6.26 -2.64
N LEU A 15 -11.96 -7.19 -2.30
CA LEU A 15 -12.29 -8.32 -1.43
C LEU A 15 -12.63 -7.87 -0.01
N VAL A 16 -11.90 -6.90 0.54
CA VAL A 16 -12.18 -6.30 1.86
C VAL A 16 -13.51 -5.54 1.84
N GLU A 17 -13.74 -4.69 0.84
CA GLU A 17 -14.98 -3.92 0.69
C GLU A 17 -16.24 -4.80 0.60
N ASN A 18 -16.10 -6.05 0.17
CA ASN A 18 -17.21 -7.00 0.01
C ASN A 18 -17.26 -8.05 1.12
N TYR A 19 -16.47 -7.87 2.19
CA TYR A 19 -16.36 -8.80 3.31
C TYR A 19 -15.98 -10.23 2.89
N ILE A 20 -15.30 -10.41 1.75
CA ILE A 20 -14.69 -11.70 1.37
C ILE A 20 -13.40 -11.92 2.16
N ILE A 21 -12.73 -10.82 2.50
CA ILE A 21 -11.65 -10.76 3.49
C ILE A 21 -12.15 -9.90 4.65
N ASP A 22 -12.00 -10.37 5.88
CA ASP A 22 -12.34 -9.61 7.08
C ASP A 22 -11.26 -8.58 7.45
N GLU A 23 -11.52 -7.72 8.44
CA GLU A 23 -10.58 -6.71 8.90
C GLU A 23 -9.27 -7.30 9.44
N THR A 24 -9.29 -8.56 9.88
CA THR A 24 -8.09 -9.27 10.35
C THR A 24 -7.25 -9.81 9.20
N GLY A 25 -7.77 -9.78 7.97
CA GLY A 25 -7.15 -10.31 6.77
C GLY A 25 -7.36 -11.81 6.57
N ARG A 26 -8.37 -12.41 7.19
CA ARG A 26 -8.78 -13.79 6.90
C ARG A 26 -9.83 -13.82 5.82
N PHE A 27 -9.82 -14.86 4.99
CA PHE A 27 -11.00 -15.16 4.19
C PHE A 27 -12.16 -15.52 5.12
N SER A 28 -13.30 -14.88 4.90
CA SER A 28 -14.55 -15.10 5.63
C SER A 28 -15.40 -16.16 4.95
N GLU A 29 -16.39 -16.67 5.69
CA GLU A 29 -17.38 -17.58 5.13
C GLU A 29 -18.35 -16.82 4.21
N PRO A 30 -18.86 -17.45 3.13
CA PRO A 30 -19.79 -16.80 2.19
C PRO A 30 -21.03 -16.18 2.82
N ASP A 31 -21.47 -16.65 3.99
CA ASP A 31 -22.62 -16.10 4.71
C ASP A 31 -22.37 -14.69 5.26
N ASP A 32 -21.09 -14.30 5.45
CA ASP A 32 -20.69 -12.96 5.91
C ASP A 32 -20.46 -11.98 4.76
N TRP A 33 -20.50 -12.45 3.51
CA TRP A 33 -20.22 -11.63 2.32
C TRP A 33 -21.38 -10.69 1.99
N LYS A 34 -21.08 -9.63 1.25
CA LYS A 34 -22.14 -8.81 0.64
C LYS A 34 -23.00 -9.63 -0.33
N PRO A 35 -24.35 -9.48 -0.33
CA PRO A 35 -25.23 -10.23 -1.22
C PRO A 35 -24.87 -10.16 -2.70
N GLU A 36 -24.33 -9.02 -3.14
CA GLU A 36 -23.95 -8.73 -4.53
C GLU A 36 -22.81 -9.62 -5.05
N VAL A 37 -21.99 -10.20 -4.15
CA VAL A 37 -20.84 -11.02 -4.50
C VAL A 37 -21.02 -12.51 -4.20
N LEU A 38 -22.17 -12.94 -3.68
CA LEU A 38 -22.43 -14.35 -3.36
C LEU A 38 -22.30 -15.29 -4.57
N CYS A 39 -22.50 -14.77 -5.78
CA CYS A 39 -22.27 -15.52 -7.03
C CYS A 39 -20.80 -15.93 -7.23
N LEU A 40 -19.87 -15.34 -6.47
CA LEU A 40 -18.44 -15.63 -6.52
C LEU A 40 -18.01 -16.74 -5.55
N LYS A 41 -18.91 -17.30 -4.73
CA LYS A 41 -18.54 -18.26 -3.68
C LYS A 41 -17.74 -19.48 -4.18
N ASP A 42 -18.00 -19.92 -5.41
CA ASP A 42 -17.28 -21.04 -6.04
C ASP A 42 -15.81 -20.70 -6.39
N ARG A 43 -15.39 -19.43 -6.21
CA ARG A 43 -14.00 -18.99 -6.32
C ARG A 43 -13.24 -19.17 -5.01
N LEU A 44 -13.91 -19.24 -3.86
CA LEU A 44 -13.27 -19.59 -2.59
C LEU A 44 -13.05 -21.10 -2.57
N THR A 45 -11.81 -21.53 -2.33
CA THR A 45 -11.41 -22.93 -2.38
C THR A 45 -10.27 -23.21 -1.43
N THR A 46 -9.91 -24.49 -1.30
CA THR A 46 -8.77 -24.95 -0.51
C THR A 46 -7.81 -25.70 -1.41
N ILE A 47 -6.57 -25.23 -1.48
CA ILE A 47 -5.49 -25.84 -2.28
C ILE A 47 -4.39 -26.24 -1.31
N ASN A 48 -4.03 -27.53 -1.28
CA ASN A 48 -3.00 -28.07 -0.38
C ASN A 48 -3.19 -27.73 1.11
N GLY A 49 -4.44 -27.58 1.56
CA GLY A 49 -4.77 -27.23 2.95
C GLY A 49 -4.76 -25.73 3.26
N GLU A 50 -4.51 -24.87 2.27
CA GLU A 50 -4.56 -23.42 2.41
C GLU A 50 -5.79 -22.84 1.69
N THR A 51 -6.48 -21.92 2.34
CA THR A 51 -7.60 -21.17 1.74
C THR A 51 -7.09 -20.24 0.66
N ALA A 52 -7.72 -20.29 -0.50
CA ALA A 52 -7.39 -19.46 -1.66
C ALA A 52 -8.65 -18.95 -2.35
N PHE A 53 -8.53 -17.78 -2.98
CA PHE A 53 -9.58 -17.20 -3.81
C PHE A 53 -9.13 -17.12 -5.27
N ARG A 54 -9.91 -17.70 -6.17
CA ARG A 54 -9.61 -17.73 -7.60
C ARG A 54 -9.95 -16.39 -8.27
N ILE A 55 -8.92 -15.65 -8.65
CA ILE A 55 -9.03 -14.37 -9.36
C ILE A 55 -9.33 -14.59 -10.84
N ALA A 56 -8.61 -15.53 -11.47
CA ALA A 56 -8.79 -15.98 -12.85
C ALA A 56 -8.40 -17.46 -12.97
N ASP A 57 -8.58 -18.09 -14.15
CA ASP A 57 -8.47 -19.54 -14.38
C ASP A 57 -7.44 -20.26 -13.49
N ASP A 58 -6.15 -19.94 -13.66
CA ASP A 58 -5.04 -20.51 -12.88
C ASP A 58 -4.36 -19.48 -11.96
N ILE A 59 -5.06 -18.39 -11.61
CA ILE A 59 -4.52 -17.31 -10.79
C ILE A 59 -5.30 -17.24 -9.48
N TYR A 60 -4.61 -17.54 -8.39
CA TYR A 60 -5.16 -17.62 -7.05
C TYR A 60 -4.49 -16.60 -6.15
N LEU A 61 -5.27 -16.03 -5.23
CA LEU A 61 -4.79 -15.26 -4.09
C LEU A 61 -4.90 -16.16 -2.86
N TYR A 62 -3.76 -16.47 -2.24
CA TYR A 62 -3.69 -17.33 -1.06
C TYR A 62 -3.80 -16.52 0.23
N GLN A 63 -4.14 -17.22 1.32
CA GLN A 63 -4.20 -16.62 2.64
C GLN A 63 -2.85 -16.00 3.05
N GLN A 64 -1.72 -16.65 2.74
CA GLN A 64 -0.40 -16.11 3.00
C GLN A 64 -0.11 -14.84 2.20
N ASP A 65 -0.58 -14.74 0.94
CA ASP A 65 -0.39 -13.54 0.13
C ASP A 65 -1.03 -12.31 0.79
N ILE A 66 -2.22 -12.49 1.38
CA ILE A 66 -2.90 -11.43 2.15
C ILE A 66 -2.04 -11.01 3.35
N ARG A 67 -1.40 -11.97 4.05
CA ARG A 67 -0.51 -11.66 5.18
C ARG A 67 0.69 -10.83 4.74
N GLU A 68 1.30 -11.15 3.61
CA GLU A 68 2.42 -10.37 3.08
C GLU A 68 1.98 -8.95 2.69
N VAL A 69 0.78 -8.79 2.11
CA VAL A 69 0.22 -7.46 1.86
C VAL A 69 0.00 -6.69 3.16
N GLN A 70 -0.54 -7.32 4.21
CA GLN A 70 -0.73 -6.67 5.51
C GLN A 70 0.59 -6.15 6.08
N LEU A 71 1.67 -6.93 6.01
CA LEU A 71 2.99 -6.49 6.47
C LEU A 71 3.51 -5.30 5.66
N ALA A 72 3.41 -5.37 4.33
CA ALA A 72 3.88 -4.31 3.44
C ALA A 72 3.11 -3.01 3.63
N LYS A 73 1.77 -3.08 3.67
CA LYS A 73 0.92 -1.90 3.82
C LYS A 73 1.03 -1.28 5.21
N ALA A 74 1.19 -2.12 6.25
CA ALA A 74 1.40 -1.65 7.63
C ALA A 74 2.73 -0.91 7.76
N ALA A 75 3.81 -1.39 7.13
CA ALA A 75 5.11 -0.72 7.14
C ALA A 75 5.03 0.68 6.53
N ILE A 76 4.31 0.84 5.42
CA ILE A 76 4.16 2.13 4.74
C ILE A 76 3.33 3.10 5.57
N ASN A 77 2.17 2.66 6.05
CA ASN A 77 1.29 3.51 6.87
C ASN A 77 2.00 3.93 8.17
N ALA A 78 2.60 2.98 8.89
CA ALA A 78 3.33 3.26 10.11
C ALA A 78 4.51 4.20 9.86
N GLY A 79 5.22 4.03 8.73
CA GLY A 79 6.31 4.92 8.37
C GLY A 79 5.87 6.37 8.18
N ILE A 80 4.78 6.59 7.44
CA ILE A 80 4.19 7.93 7.23
C ILE A 80 3.71 8.50 8.57
N THR A 81 2.94 7.71 9.32
CA THR A 81 2.34 8.14 10.60
C THR A 81 3.41 8.50 11.63
N THR A 82 4.45 7.67 11.78
CA THR A 82 5.55 7.94 12.72
C THR A 82 6.35 9.16 12.28
N LEU A 83 6.66 9.32 10.98
CA LEU A 83 7.40 10.48 10.50
C LEU A 83 6.67 11.80 10.82
N LEU A 84 5.37 11.87 10.52
CA LEU A 84 4.56 13.06 10.83
C LEU A 84 4.50 13.33 12.33
N LYS A 85 4.28 12.29 13.15
CA LYS A 85 4.31 12.40 14.62
C LYS A 85 5.66 12.92 15.13
N THR A 86 6.77 12.39 14.64
CA THR A 86 8.13 12.81 15.05
C THR A 86 8.43 14.25 14.66
N GLN A 87 7.92 14.72 13.51
CA GLN A 87 8.06 16.12 13.10
C GLN A 87 7.00 17.05 13.72
N ASN A 88 6.06 16.52 14.52
CA ASN A 88 4.90 17.24 15.05
C ASN A 88 4.08 17.94 13.95
N VAL A 89 3.94 17.28 12.81
CA VAL A 89 3.16 17.75 11.65
C VAL A 89 1.85 16.98 11.61
N LYS A 90 0.73 17.69 11.45
CA LYS A 90 -0.57 17.06 11.26
C LYS A 90 -0.80 16.71 9.79
N TYR A 91 -1.69 15.75 9.52
CA TYR A 91 -2.05 15.38 8.15
C TYR A 91 -2.57 16.57 7.34
N GLU A 92 -3.30 17.48 7.98
CA GLU A 92 -3.89 18.65 7.32
C GLU A 92 -2.85 19.69 6.88
N GLU A 93 -1.64 19.62 7.40
CA GLU A 93 -0.51 20.50 7.05
C GLU A 93 0.30 19.96 5.85
N VAL A 94 0.04 18.73 5.38
CA VAL A 94 0.74 18.13 4.24
C VAL A 94 0.11 18.60 2.93
N ASP A 95 0.73 19.53 2.19
CA ASP A 95 0.12 20.09 0.98
C ASP A 95 -0.13 19.05 -0.14
N ILE A 96 0.89 18.23 -0.44
CA ILE A 96 0.87 17.25 -1.54
C ILE A 96 1.63 15.99 -1.12
N VAL A 97 1.12 14.82 -1.51
CA VAL A 97 1.81 13.54 -1.41
C VAL A 97 2.15 13.05 -2.82
N TRP A 98 3.44 13.07 -3.16
CA TRP A 98 3.92 12.54 -4.44
C TRP A 98 4.16 11.04 -4.35
N LEU A 99 3.33 10.26 -5.06
CA LEU A 99 3.44 8.81 -5.11
C LEU A 99 4.34 8.38 -6.28
N ALA A 100 5.56 8.00 -5.96
CA ALA A 100 6.57 7.53 -6.91
C ALA A 100 6.76 6.01 -6.87
N GLY A 101 7.46 5.48 -7.88
CA GLY A 101 7.87 4.07 -7.96
C GLY A 101 7.10 3.26 -9.01
N GLY A 102 7.40 1.96 -9.10
CA GLY A 102 6.77 1.07 -10.08
C GLY A 102 5.24 1.00 -9.96
N PHE A 103 4.72 1.26 -8.76
CA PHE A 103 3.30 1.41 -8.47
C PHE A 103 2.76 2.80 -8.86
N GLY A 104 3.57 3.86 -8.77
CA GLY A 104 3.11 5.26 -8.71
C GLY A 104 2.40 5.80 -9.96
N ASN A 105 2.44 5.11 -11.09
CA ASN A 105 1.65 5.47 -12.29
C ASN A 105 0.36 4.66 -12.45
N LYS A 106 0.19 3.57 -11.70
CA LYS A 106 -0.90 2.59 -11.91
C LYS A 106 -1.61 2.18 -10.62
N LEU A 107 -1.10 2.55 -9.45
CA LEU A 107 -1.76 2.33 -8.18
C LEU A 107 -3.01 3.22 -8.09
N ASN A 108 -4.14 2.59 -7.84
CA ASN A 108 -5.36 3.29 -7.47
C ASN A 108 -5.21 3.82 -6.04
N LYS A 109 -5.31 5.14 -5.86
CA LYS A 109 -5.09 5.79 -4.56
C LYS A 109 -6.22 5.47 -3.59
N GLU A 110 -7.45 5.33 -4.09
CA GLU A 110 -8.61 4.92 -3.32
C GLU A 110 -8.42 3.50 -2.78
N SER A 111 -7.99 2.56 -3.63
CA SER A 111 -7.70 1.18 -3.18
C SER A 111 -6.58 1.10 -2.16
N ALA A 112 -5.50 1.89 -2.35
CA ALA A 112 -4.42 1.95 -1.37
C ALA A 112 -4.87 2.51 -0.01
N VAL A 113 -5.76 3.51 -0.02
CA VAL A 113 -6.35 4.05 1.22
C VAL A 113 -7.32 3.05 1.85
N ASN A 114 -8.16 2.39 1.07
CA ASN A 114 -9.15 1.42 1.57
C ASN A 114 -8.50 0.24 2.28
N ILE A 115 -7.35 -0.26 1.80
CA ILE A 115 -6.61 -1.32 2.52
C ILE A 115 -5.78 -0.79 3.70
N GLY A 116 -5.81 0.51 3.98
CA GLY A 116 -5.04 1.16 5.04
C GLY A 116 -3.54 1.29 4.74
N MET A 117 -3.11 1.22 3.48
CA MET A 117 -1.71 1.40 3.08
C MET A 117 -1.29 2.88 3.16
N LEU A 118 -2.19 3.78 2.77
CA LEU A 118 -1.99 5.23 2.84
C LEU A 118 -3.01 5.85 3.80
N PRO A 119 -2.63 6.81 4.65
CA PRO A 119 -3.58 7.46 5.55
C PRO A 119 -4.72 8.14 4.79
N LYS A 120 -5.97 7.83 5.15
CA LYS A 120 -7.17 8.37 4.49
C LYS A 120 -7.25 9.89 4.46
N GLN A 121 -6.69 10.55 5.47
CA GLN A 121 -6.62 12.01 5.58
C GLN A 121 -5.82 12.65 4.43
N LEU A 122 -4.98 11.86 3.74
CA LEU A 122 -4.14 12.33 2.65
C LEU A 122 -4.73 12.05 1.26
N LEU A 123 -5.86 11.34 1.15
CA LEU A 123 -6.41 10.85 -0.13
C LEU A 123 -6.49 11.92 -1.23
N ASP A 124 -7.03 13.09 -0.89
CA ASP A 124 -7.25 14.19 -1.83
C ASP A 124 -5.95 14.90 -2.26
N ARG A 125 -4.85 14.61 -1.58
CA ARG A 125 -3.54 15.24 -1.75
C ARG A 125 -2.53 14.33 -2.45
N ILE A 126 -2.88 13.07 -2.68
CA ILE A 126 -2.04 12.10 -3.40
C ILE A 126 -2.01 12.43 -4.90
N ARG A 127 -0.81 12.54 -5.46
CA ARG A 127 -0.56 12.78 -6.88
C ARG A 127 0.46 11.76 -7.41
N PRO A 128 0.18 11.09 -8.54
CA PRO A 128 1.14 10.17 -9.15
C PRO A 128 2.35 10.94 -9.68
N ALA A 129 3.55 10.39 -9.46
CA ALA A 129 4.82 10.95 -9.95
C ALA A 129 5.58 9.96 -10.87
N GLY A 130 5.09 8.73 -11.00
CA GLY A 130 5.70 7.69 -11.83
C GLY A 130 7.09 7.26 -11.37
N ASN A 131 7.94 6.86 -12.32
CA ASN A 131 9.31 6.45 -12.03
C ASN A 131 10.23 7.68 -11.91
N THR A 132 10.18 8.34 -10.75
CA THR A 132 11.00 9.52 -10.46
C THR A 132 12.49 9.22 -10.43
N SER A 133 12.90 8.00 -10.04
CA SER A 133 14.30 7.58 -10.06
C SER A 133 14.86 7.56 -11.50
N GLY A 134 14.12 6.97 -12.44
CA GLY A 134 14.51 6.94 -13.85
C GLY A 134 14.53 8.34 -14.48
N ILE A 135 13.51 9.15 -14.22
CA ILE A 135 13.45 10.54 -14.71
C ILE A 135 14.60 11.37 -14.13
N GLY A 136 14.84 11.27 -12.82
CA GLY A 136 15.94 11.96 -12.14
C GLY A 136 17.31 11.57 -12.67
N ALA A 137 17.53 10.29 -12.98
CA ALA A 137 18.77 9.83 -13.60
C ALA A 137 19.00 10.45 -14.99
N ILE A 138 17.95 10.56 -15.82
CA ILE A 138 18.04 11.22 -17.13
C ILE A 138 18.33 12.71 -16.97
N MET A 139 17.61 13.39 -16.08
CA MET A 139 17.82 14.82 -15.80
C MET A 139 19.26 15.09 -15.36
N SER A 140 19.75 14.28 -14.41
CA SER A 140 21.12 14.37 -13.92
C SER A 140 22.16 13.92 -14.94
N LEU A 141 21.84 13.10 -15.94
CA LEU A 141 22.77 12.78 -17.02
C LEU A 141 22.94 13.97 -17.98
N LEU A 142 21.82 14.62 -18.32
CA LEU A 142 21.74 15.64 -19.36
C LEU A 142 22.00 17.08 -18.87
N SER A 143 21.94 17.35 -17.56
CA SER A 143 22.11 18.70 -17.01
C SER A 143 23.06 18.71 -15.80
N GLU A 144 24.12 19.52 -15.89
CA GLU A 144 25.01 19.79 -14.75
C GLU A 144 24.30 20.51 -13.62
N ASP A 145 23.38 21.42 -13.93
CA ASP A 145 22.63 22.14 -12.90
C ASP A 145 21.71 21.18 -12.12
N CYS A 146 21.07 20.23 -12.81
CA CYS A 146 20.30 19.19 -12.12
C CYS A 146 21.19 18.33 -11.21
N ARG A 147 22.42 18.00 -11.63
CA ARG A 147 23.39 17.30 -10.76
C ARG A 147 23.71 18.11 -9.50
N ARG A 148 24.01 19.40 -9.66
CA ARG A 148 24.29 20.31 -8.52
C ARG A 148 23.09 20.41 -7.57
N GLU A 149 21.87 20.44 -8.08
CA GLU A 149 20.67 20.43 -7.24
C GLU A 149 20.50 19.09 -6.49
N CYS A 150 20.80 17.95 -7.10
CA CYS A 150 20.82 16.67 -6.40
C CYS A 150 21.82 16.66 -5.23
N ASP A 151 23.02 17.24 -5.41
CA ASP A 151 24.02 17.35 -4.35
C ASP A 151 23.49 18.21 -3.18
N LYS A 152 22.83 19.34 -3.47
CA LYS A 152 22.20 20.18 -2.42
C LYS A 152 21.10 19.44 -1.67
N ILE A 153 20.23 18.70 -2.38
CA ILE A 153 19.16 17.92 -1.75
C ILE A 153 19.76 16.86 -0.82
N LYS A 154 20.82 16.18 -1.27
CA LYS A 154 21.53 15.17 -0.47
C LYS A 154 22.10 15.77 0.81
N GLU A 155 22.66 16.98 0.77
CA GLU A 155 23.20 17.66 1.96
C GLU A 155 22.11 18.06 2.96
N GLN A 156 20.88 18.32 2.50
CA GLN A 156 19.76 18.73 3.35
C GLN A 156 18.95 17.54 3.89
N ALA A 157 18.94 16.40 3.19
CA ALA A 157 18.20 15.22 3.57
C ALA A 157 18.76 14.59 4.85
N LYS A 158 17.91 14.43 5.87
CA LYS A 158 18.26 13.77 7.14
C LYS A 158 17.63 12.39 7.19
N TYR A 159 18.45 11.38 7.47
CA TYR A 159 17.96 10.03 7.71
C TYR A 159 17.36 9.91 9.11
N LEU A 160 16.19 9.30 9.19
CA LEU A 160 15.51 8.98 10.43
C LEU A 160 15.26 7.47 10.46
N GLU A 161 15.87 6.78 11.44
CA GLU A 161 15.68 5.34 11.61
C GLU A 161 14.39 5.06 12.40
N LEU A 162 13.29 4.88 11.68
CA LEU A 162 11.95 4.72 12.26
C LEU A 162 11.83 3.49 13.17
N SER A 163 12.50 2.38 12.82
CA SER A 163 12.51 1.13 13.60
C SER A 163 13.13 1.29 15.00
N ALA A 164 13.99 2.29 15.18
CA ALA A 164 14.62 2.59 16.47
C ALA A 164 13.77 3.54 17.34
N LEU A 165 12.71 4.13 16.79
CA LEU A 165 11.85 5.06 17.53
C LEU A 165 10.88 4.31 18.43
N SER A 166 10.70 4.82 19.65
CA SER A 166 9.68 4.31 20.55
C SER A 166 8.29 4.48 19.93
N GLY A 167 7.51 3.40 19.93
CA GLY A 167 6.14 3.38 19.42
C GLY A 167 5.98 3.03 17.94
N PHE A 168 7.06 2.93 17.15
CA PHE A 168 6.94 2.48 15.74
C PHE A 168 6.31 1.09 15.63
N ASN A 169 6.77 0.12 16.43
CA ASN A 169 6.20 -1.23 16.44
C ASN A 169 4.71 -1.24 16.81
N ASN A 170 4.28 -0.36 17.72
CA ASN A 170 2.86 -0.25 18.08
C ASN A 170 2.06 0.30 16.89
N THR A 171 2.55 1.37 16.26
CA THR A 171 1.89 1.92 15.05
C THR A 171 1.87 0.90 13.91
N PHE A 172 2.93 0.12 13.72
CA PHE A 172 2.96 -0.98 12.75
C PHE A 172 1.90 -2.04 13.02
N ILE A 173 1.78 -2.51 14.27
CA ILE A 173 0.77 -3.50 14.67
C ILE A 173 -0.64 -2.93 14.48
N GLU A 174 -0.87 -1.69 14.91
CA GLU A 174 -2.14 -0.97 14.72
C GLU A 174 -2.51 -0.83 13.23
N SER A 175 -1.52 -0.72 12.34
CA SER A 175 -1.72 -0.63 10.89
C SER A 175 -1.87 -1.99 10.18
N MET A 176 -1.82 -3.14 10.86
CA MET A 176 -1.93 -4.46 10.19
C MET A 176 -3.34 -4.79 9.72
N GLY A 177 -4.37 -4.48 10.52
CA GLY A 177 -5.76 -4.76 10.16
C GLY A 177 -6.23 -3.91 8.97
N PHE A 178 -7.11 -4.44 8.13
CA PHE A 178 -7.74 -3.65 7.07
C PHE A 178 -8.78 -2.69 7.66
N GLU A 179 -9.01 -1.55 6.98
CA GLU A 179 -9.96 -0.51 7.43
C GLU A 179 -11.39 -0.76 6.95
#